data_AF-V9PPE3-F1
#
_entry.id   AF-V9PPE3-F1
#
_cell.length_a   1.000
_cell.length_b   1.000
_cell.length_c   1.000
_cell.angle_alpha   90.00
_cell.angle_beta   90.00
_cell.angle_gamma   90.00
#
_symmetry.space_group_name_H-M   'P 1'
#
loop_
_entity.id
_entity.type
_entity.pdbx_description
1 polymer ?
#
loop_
_entity_poly.entity_id
_entity_poly.type
_entity_poly.pdbx_seq_one_letter_code
_entity_poly.pdbx_strand_id
1 'polypeptide(L)'
;VSIDFLHYILTIIKPWRSLLLVVLVAYLWREKVDRDISVKVERAVITGRVISSEVAGFTGVPYAESPVGKLRFAKPIQRSYESGEEIDATIIPPACLQNKYPPSPSFLDHQISYSEDCLYLNIFTKQAWILGGEKKPVLFYIHGGSFSNGDGISRDGTGFVDYTDVILVSVNYRLQLLGFLNSFKGIPANIGMFDVLLALEWVQKHIESFGGDRTRVTIMGESAGGAIVTYLHTSHLTKDLFSSTISLSGTMIAPWAFTNTRMDEQEGKWDILLRTTNCSAVPDILQCLRSVNESTILEAMSATAQVDKYPIDTWAPIIDGLLVTTSPHIAFTTGDFPNRPLLSGAVQDEGSAIAVGFAAVEGVNISTDANILEGIEQVRELSINHRLNKNVTMPCMRDNGDTLLQ
;
A
#
# COMPACT_ATOMS: atom_id res chain seq x y z
N VAL A 1 -12.67 -5.82 66.08
CA VAL A 1 -11.88 -6.82 65.31
C VAL A 1 -10.66 -7.16 66.15
N SER A 2 -10.51 -8.43 66.59
CA SER A 2 -9.40 -8.81 67.49
C SER A 2 -8.05 -8.76 66.75
N ILE A 3 -6.98 -8.53 67.49
CA ILE A 3 -5.59 -8.49 66.97
C ILE A 3 -5.25 -9.82 66.25
N ASP A 4 -5.81 -10.93 66.72
CA ASP A 4 -5.61 -12.26 66.12
C ASP A 4 -6.24 -12.40 64.73
N PHE A 5 -7.37 -11.73 64.48
CA PHE A 5 -8.01 -11.70 63.16
C PHE A 5 -7.16 -10.94 62.14
N LEU A 6 -6.53 -9.84 62.57
CA LEU A 6 -5.57 -9.08 61.74
C LEU A 6 -4.30 -9.90 61.47
N HIS A 7 -3.81 -10.65 62.45
CA HIS A 7 -2.64 -11.51 62.29
C HIS A 7 -2.91 -12.65 61.29
N TYR A 8 -4.09 -13.27 61.36
CA TYR A 8 -4.54 -14.32 60.46
C TYR A 8 -4.68 -13.84 59.00
N ILE A 9 -5.23 -12.64 58.79
CA ILE A 9 -5.30 -12.02 57.46
C ILE A 9 -3.88 -11.73 56.92
N LEU A 10 -2.97 -11.23 57.76
CA LEU A 10 -1.60 -10.90 57.35
C LEU A 10 -0.77 -12.15 57.01
N THR A 11 -0.97 -13.29 57.66
CA THR A 11 -0.31 -14.56 57.30
C THR A 11 -0.85 -15.15 56.02
N ILE A 12 -2.15 -15.03 55.74
CA ILE A 12 -2.75 -15.47 54.47
C ILE A 12 -2.27 -14.61 53.30
N ILE A 13 -2.20 -13.27 53.46
CA ILE A 13 -1.81 -12.37 52.37
C ILE A 13 -0.30 -12.40 52.10
N LYS A 14 0.54 -12.66 53.12
CA LYS A 14 2.02 -12.65 53.02
C LYS A 14 2.60 -13.39 51.79
N PRO A 15 2.21 -14.65 51.49
CA PRO A 15 2.73 -15.37 50.31
C PRO A 15 2.20 -14.82 48.97
N TRP A 16 1.05 -14.14 48.96
CA TRP A 16 0.44 -13.57 47.75
C TRP A 16 0.86 -12.12 47.50
N ARG A 17 1.57 -11.46 48.43
CA ARG A 17 2.00 -10.06 48.27
C ARG A 17 2.78 -9.82 46.98
N SER A 18 3.70 -10.70 46.64
CA SER A 18 4.49 -10.58 45.41
C SER A 18 3.64 -10.81 44.16
N LEU A 19 2.71 -11.76 44.19
CA LEU A 19 1.80 -12.02 43.07
C LEU A 19 0.81 -10.87 42.89
N LEU A 20 0.24 -10.35 43.98
CA LEU A 20 -0.62 -9.17 43.98
C LEU A 20 0.14 -7.94 43.47
N LEU A 21 1.41 -7.75 43.84
CA LEU A 21 2.22 -6.67 43.31
C LEU A 21 2.49 -6.84 41.81
N VAL A 22 2.79 -8.05 41.33
CA VAL A 22 3.00 -8.34 39.91
C VAL A 22 1.71 -8.13 39.12
N VAL A 23 0.56 -8.61 39.62
CA VAL A 23 -0.75 -8.39 39.00
C VAL A 23 -1.11 -6.90 39.01
N LEU A 24 -0.85 -6.18 40.09
CA LEU A 24 -1.11 -4.74 40.18
C LEU A 24 -0.17 -3.95 39.27
N VAL A 25 1.11 -4.31 39.19
CA VAL A 25 2.07 -3.70 38.26
C VAL A 25 1.70 -4.03 36.82
N ALA A 26 1.28 -5.25 36.50
CA ALA A 26 0.80 -5.64 35.18
C ALA A 26 -0.52 -4.94 34.83
N TYR A 27 -1.44 -4.77 35.79
CA TYR A 27 -2.69 -4.04 35.63
C TYR A 27 -2.44 -2.54 35.42
N LEU A 28 -1.55 -1.94 36.23
CA LEU A 28 -1.14 -0.54 36.09
C LEU A 28 -0.29 -0.30 34.83
N TRP A 29 0.47 -1.30 34.36
CA TRP A 29 1.12 -1.27 33.05
C TRP A 29 0.10 -1.34 31.92
N ARG A 30 -0.92 -2.20 32.04
CA ARG A 30 -2.00 -2.35 31.07
C ARG A 30 -2.84 -1.07 30.95
N GLU A 31 -3.20 -0.44 32.07
CA GLU A 31 -3.87 0.88 32.05
C GLU A 31 -2.98 2.00 31.47
N LYS A 32 -1.65 1.84 31.47
CA LYS A 32 -0.74 2.86 30.94
C LYS A 32 -0.58 2.79 29.41
N VAL A 33 -0.90 1.66 28.80
CA VAL A 33 -0.67 1.35 27.37
C VAL A 33 -1.96 1.44 26.53
N ASP A 34 -3.14 1.15 27.09
CA ASP A 34 -4.41 1.25 26.34
C ASP A 34 -5.09 2.62 26.55
N ARG A 35 -4.47 3.70 26.06
CA ARG A 35 -5.12 5.02 26.04
C ARG A 35 -5.59 5.35 24.63
N ASP A 36 -6.91 5.49 24.48
CA ASP A 36 -7.49 5.97 23.24
C ASP A 36 -7.34 7.50 23.13
N ILE A 37 -7.21 8.00 21.91
CA ILE A 37 -7.09 9.42 21.59
C ILE A 37 -7.99 9.76 20.42
N SER A 38 -8.75 10.84 20.54
CA SER A 38 -9.77 11.20 19.55
C SER A 38 -9.43 12.50 18.84
N VAL A 39 -9.70 12.53 17.54
CA VAL A 39 -9.50 13.69 16.66
C VAL A 39 -10.82 13.99 15.95
N LYS A 40 -11.21 15.26 15.91
CA LYS A 40 -12.38 15.69 15.16
C LYS A 40 -12.04 15.88 13.68
N VAL A 41 -12.79 15.20 12.82
CA VAL A 41 -12.70 15.35 11.36
C VAL A 41 -14.09 15.69 10.85
N GLU A 42 -14.22 16.90 10.29
CA GLU A 42 -15.52 17.48 9.90
C GLU A 42 -16.56 17.44 11.03
N ARG A 43 -17.53 16.53 10.92
CA ARG A 43 -18.64 16.32 11.86
C ARG A 43 -18.57 14.98 12.59
N ALA A 44 -17.54 14.18 12.31
CA ALA A 44 -17.25 12.91 12.94
C ALA A 44 -16.08 13.02 13.93
N VAL A 45 -15.96 12.03 14.80
CA VAL A 45 -14.83 11.83 15.71
C VAL A 45 -14.14 10.53 15.33
N ILE A 46 -12.83 10.60 15.10
CA ILE A 46 -11.99 9.44 14.82
C ILE A 46 -11.18 9.14 16.06
N THR A 47 -11.31 7.92 16.58
CA THR A 47 -10.60 7.46 17.78
C THR A 47 -9.49 6.50 17.38
N GLY A 48 -8.25 6.86 17.68
CA GLY A 48 -7.07 6.02 17.54
C GLY A 48 -6.53 5.58 18.90
N ARG A 49 -5.40 4.87 18.89
CA ARG A 49 -4.76 4.33 20.11
C ARG A 49 -3.37 4.92 20.29
N VAL A 50 -2.99 5.19 21.53
CA VAL A 50 -1.61 5.46 21.91
C VAL A 50 -0.83 4.15 21.87
N ILE A 51 0.06 4.00 20.89
CA ILE A 51 0.80 2.74 20.60
C ILE A 51 2.13 2.70 21.37
N SER A 52 2.75 3.85 21.62
CA SER A 52 3.98 3.98 22.43
C SER A 52 3.84 5.09 23.48
N SER A 53 4.90 5.44 24.21
CA SER A 53 4.83 6.52 25.22
C SER A 53 4.36 7.87 24.65
N GLU A 54 4.65 8.16 23.38
CA GLU A 54 4.33 9.44 22.73
C GLU A 54 3.52 9.29 21.44
N VAL A 55 3.64 8.15 20.75
CA VAL A 55 3.04 7.96 19.42
C VAL A 55 1.60 7.42 19.53
N ALA A 56 0.70 8.06 18.81
CA ALA A 56 -0.65 7.61 18.52
C ALA A 56 -0.74 7.07 17.10
N GLY A 57 -1.47 5.98 16.92
CA GLY A 57 -1.85 5.44 15.62
C GLY A 57 -3.37 5.46 15.46
N PHE A 58 -3.80 5.92 14.29
CA PHE A 58 -5.16 5.82 13.79
C PHE A 58 -5.11 4.84 12.63
N THR A 59 -5.37 3.57 12.90
CA THR A 59 -5.28 2.48 11.92
C THR A 59 -6.68 2.22 11.38
N GLY A 60 -6.90 2.39 10.08
CA GLY A 60 -8.22 2.15 9.47
C GLY A 60 -9.13 3.37 9.35
N VAL A 61 -8.58 4.55 9.05
CA VAL A 61 -9.41 5.74 8.76
C VAL A 61 -9.99 5.65 7.34
N PRO A 62 -11.32 5.58 7.14
CA PRO A 62 -11.91 5.45 5.81
C PRO A 62 -11.80 6.77 5.06
N TYR A 63 -11.10 6.80 3.92
CA TYR A 63 -11.00 8.02 3.09
C TYR A 63 -12.01 8.03 1.92
N ALA A 64 -12.58 6.88 1.60
CA ALA A 64 -13.57 6.70 0.54
C ALA A 64 -14.78 5.88 1.03
N GLU A 65 -15.88 5.96 0.27
CA GLU A 65 -16.97 5.00 0.38
C GLU A 65 -16.50 3.61 -0.07
N SER A 66 -17.03 2.57 0.59
CA SER A 66 -16.64 1.18 0.33
C SER A 66 -16.86 0.80 -1.14
N PRO A 67 -15.84 0.31 -1.88
CA PRO A 67 -15.94 0.08 -3.32
C PRO A 67 -16.62 -1.26 -3.66
N VAL A 68 -17.64 -1.65 -2.91
CA VAL A 68 -18.37 -2.92 -3.05
C VAL A 68 -19.63 -2.77 -3.90
N GLY A 69 -20.15 -3.90 -4.40
CA GLY A 69 -21.40 -3.96 -5.16
C GLY A 69 -21.40 -3.04 -6.38
N LYS A 70 -22.25 -2.00 -6.39
CA LYS A 70 -22.33 -1.05 -7.52
C LYS A 70 -21.07 -0.19 -7.66
N LEU A 71 -20.27 -0.04 -6.60
CA LEU A 71 -19.03 0.74 -6.62
C LEU A 71 -17.81 -0.10 -7.01
N ARG A 72 -17.95 -1.43 -7.13
CA ARG A 72 -16.91 -2.26 -7.74
C ARG A 72 -16.67 -1.79 -9.18
N PHE A 73 -15.39 -1.62 -9.54
CA PHE A 73 -14.95 -1.05 -10.82
C PHE A 73 -15.41 0.39 -11.09
N ALA A 74 -15.83 1.14 -10.07
CA ALA A 74 -16.03 2.59 -10.17
C ALA A 74 -14.80 3.35 -9.62
N LYS A 75 -14.58 4.58 -10.10
CA LYS A 75 -13.68 5.53 -9.42
C LYS A 75 -14.13 5.70 -7.96
N PRO A 76 -13.20 5.90 -7.02
CA PRO A 76 -13.56 6.02 -5.62
C PRO A 76 -14.40 7.26 -5.38
N ILE A 77 -15.27 7.20 -4.37
CA ILE A 77 -16.13 8.30 -3.96
C ILE A 77 -15.67 8.74 -2.59
N GLN A 78 -15.53 10.06 -2.38
CA GLN A 78 -15.13 10.61 -1.09
C GLN A 78 -16.07 10.15 0.03
N ARG A 79 -15.49 9.68 1.15
CA ARG A 79 -16.25 9.31 2.35
C ARG A 79 -17.01 10.52 2.90
N SER A 80 -18.30 10.33 3.22
CA SER A 80 -19.14 11.37 3.84
C SER A 80 -19.24 11.23 5.36
N TYR A 81 -18.60 12.12 6.12
CA TYR A 81 -18.65 12.07 7.59
C TYR A 81 -19.96 12.63 8.16
N GLU A 82 -20.73 11.79 8.85
CA GLU A 82 -22.02 12.17 9.41
C GLU A 82 -21.88 12.88 10.77
N SER A 83 -22.90 13.65 11.15
CA SER A 83 -22.88 14.38 12.41
C SER A 83 -23.05 13.44 13.60
N GLY A 84 -22.04 13.41 14.48
CA GLY A 84 -22.05 12.53 15.65
C GLY A 84 -21.60 11.09 15.34
N GLU A 85 -21.07 10.86 14.14
CA GLU A 85 -20.43 9.59 13.80
C GLU A 85 -19.14 9.41 14.62
N GLU A 86 -18.99 8.22 15.19
CA GLU A 86 -17.78 7.78 15.90
C GLU A 86 -17.10 6.68 15.08
N ILE A 87 -15.85 6.93 14.69
CA ILE A 87 -15.06 6.02 13.88
C ILE A 87 -13.96 5.42 14.75
N ASP A 88 -14.02 4.10 14.95
CA ASP A 88 -12.99 3.35 15.65
C ASP A 88 -11.83 3.03 14.68
N ALA A 89 -10.78 3.84 14.76
CA ALA A 89 -9.51 3.64 14.08
C ALA A 89 -8.45 3.04 15.02
N THR A 90 -8.86 2.17 15.95
CA THR A 90 -7.96 1.37 16.79
C THR A 90 -7.79 -0.07 16.29
N ILE A 91 -8.52 -0.42 15.23
CA ILE A 91 -8.59 -1.77 14.66
C ILE A 91 -7.87 -1.76 13.31
N ILE A 92 -7.01 -2.74 13.09
CA ILE A 92 -6.34 -2.92 11.80
C ILE A 92 -7.39 -3.19 10.71
N PRO A 93 -7.51 -2.35 9.67
CA PRO A 93 -8.45 -2.57 8.58
C PRO A 93 -8.00 -3.76 7.70
N PRO A 94 -8.90 -4.37 6.92
CA PRO A 94 -8.50 -5.31 5.89
C PRO A 94 -7.61 -4.63 4.84
N ALA A 95 -6.63 -5.38 4.31
CA ALA A 95 -5.96 -5.04 3.06
C ALA A 95 -6.93 -5.23 1.89
N CYS A 96 -6.63 -4.59 0.75
CA CYS A 96 -7.44 -4.78 -0.45
C CYS A 96 -7.39 -6.21 -0.95
N LEU A 97 -8.52 -6.72 -1.47
CA LEU A 97 -8.67 -8.06 -1.99
C LEU A 97 -7.55 -8.39 -2.99
N GLN A 98 -6.77 -9.41 -2.67
CA GLN A 98 -5.61 -9.87 -3.43
C GLN A 98 -5.34 -11.35 -3.11
N ASN A 99 -4.65 -12.04 -4.02
CA ASN A 99 -4.20 -13.41 -3.75
C ASN A 99 -3.12 -13.38 -2.66
N LYS A 100 -3.22 -14.28 -1.68
CA LYS A 100 -2.17 -14.44 -0.67
C LYS A 100 -0.88 -14.90 -1.34
N TYR A 101 0.17 -14.09 -1.26
CA TYR A 101 1.51 -14.54 -1.57
C TYR A 101 2.02 -15.47 -0.45
N PRO A 102 2.92 -16.43 -0.74
CA PRO A 102 3.64 -17.14 0.31
C PRO A 102 4.25 -16.13 1.28
N PRO A 103 4.27 -16.44 2.59
CA PRO A 103 4.54 -15.47 3.63
C PRO A 103 5.87 -14.75 3.35
N SER A 104 5.79 -13.44 3.17
CA SER A 104 6.95 -12.60 3.36
C SER A 104 7.26 -12.67 4.86
N PRO A 105 8.52 -12.64 5.32
CA PRO A 105 8.83 -12.55 6.73
C PRO A 105 8.48 -11.15 7.27
N SER A 106 7.20 -10.77 7.21
CA SER A 106 6.63 -9.62 7.89
C SER A 106 6.05 -10.11 9.22
N PHE A 107 6.35 -9.39 10.30
CA PHE A 107 5.89 -9.72 11.65
C PHE A 107 4.35 -9.67 11.79
N LEU A 108 3.63 -9.18 10.78
CA LEU A 108 2.19 -8.94 10.78
C LEU A 108 1.38 -9.83 9.81
N ASP A 109 2.03 -10.68 9.01
CA ASP A 109 1.38 -11.53 7.98
C ASP A 109 0.22 -12.40 8.52
N HIS A 110 0.20 -12.67 9.82
CA HIS A 110 -0.81 -13.51 10.47
C HIS A 110 -2.05 -12.75 10.98
N GLN A 111 -2.10 -11.42 10.85
CA GLN A 111 -3.17 -10.59 11.40
C GLN A 111 -3.99 -9.81 10.35
N ILE A 112 -3.55 -9.78 9.08
CA ILE A 112 -4.19 -8.99 8.03
C ILE A 112 -5.28 -9.82 7.35
N SER A 113 -6.52 -9.33 7.38
CA SER A 113 -7.63 -9.83 6.57
C SER A 113 -7.67 -9.12 5.21
N TYR A 114 -8.41 -9.69 4.25
CA TYR A 114 -8.54 -9.14 2.90
C TYR A 114 -10.01 -8.93 2.58
N SER A 115 -10.36 -7.78 2.00
CA SER A 115 -11.72 -7.47 1.56
C SER A 115 -11.71 -6.45 0.43
N GLU A 116 -12.79 -6.36 -0.34
CA GLU A 116 -13.01 -5.20 -1.21
C GLU A 116 -13.30 -3.92 -0.42
N ASP A 117 -13.89 -4.02 0.77
CA ASP A 117 -14.00 -2.89 1.69
C ASP A 117 -12.65 -2.58 2.31
N CYS A 118 -11.80 -1.84 1.60
CA CYS A 118 -10.38 -1.70 1.94
C CYS A 118 -9.81 -0.29 1.82
N LEU A 119 -10.61 0.71 1.42
CA LEU A 119 -10.14 2.07 1.14
C LEU A 119 -9.94 2.89 2.42
N TYR A 120 -8.92 2.47 3.18
CA TYR A 120 -8.49 3.06 4.43
C TYR A 120 -7.07 3.61 4.32
N LEU A 121 -6.79 4.61 5.17
CA LEU A 121 -5.44 5.08 5.44
C LEU A 121 -5.14 4.96 6.94
N ASN A 122 -3.85 4.92 7.26
CA ASN A 122 -3.35 4.86 8.62
C ASN A 122 -2.54 6.11 8.91
N ILE A 123 -2.63 6.66 10.12
CA ILE A 123 -1.90 7.87 10.53
C ILE A 123 -1.14 7.58 11.81
N PHE A 124 0.16 7.80 11.79
CA PHE A 124 1.03 7.74 12.95
C PHE A 124 1.55 9.15 13.28
N THR A 125 1.31 9.62 14.49
CA THR A 125 1.61 10.99 14.93
C THR A 125 1.91 11.02 16.43
N LYS A 126 2.56 12.05 16.97
CA LYS A 126 2.72 12.18 18.43
C LYS A 126 1.50 12.85 19.04
N GLN A 127 1.09 12.38 20.22
CA GLN A 127 -0.05 12.95 20.98
C GLN A 127 0.08 14.46 21.18
N ALA A 128 1.31 14.92 21.47
CA ALA A 128 1.59 16.34 21.65
C ALA A 128 1.22 17.19 20.42
N TRP A 129 1.41 16.66 19.20
CA TRP A 129 1.16 17.40 17.96
C TRP A 129 -0.33 17.56 17.67
N ILE A 130 -1.16 16.62 18.13
CA ILE A 130 -2.62 16.70 18.06
C ILE A 130 -3.15 17.77 19.02
N LEU A 131 -2.62 17.78 20.26
CA LEU A 131 -3.10 18.65 21.34
C LEU A 131 -2.71 20.13 21.15
N GLY A 132 -1.74 20.42 20.27
CA GLY A 132 -1.37 21.77 19.85
C GLY A 132 0.12 21.94 19.62
N GLY A 133 0.52 22.97 18.87
CA GLY A 133 1.92 23.28 18.58
C GLY A 133 2.19 23.53 17.10
N GLU A 134 3.48 23.49 16.73
CA GLU A 134 3.92 23.63 15.34
C GLU A 134 3.47 22.43 14.52
N LYS A 135 2.85 22.70 13.36
CA LYS A 135 2.43 21.66 12.41
C LYS A 135 3.63 20.94 11.82
N LYS A 136 3.58 19.61 11.76
CA LYS A 136 4.72 18.77 11.36
C LYS A 136 4.65 18.36 9.88
N PRO A 137 5.81 18.18 9.20
CA PRO A 137 5.86 17.57 7.88
C PRO A 137 5.13 16.23 7.84
N VAL A 138 4.56 15.91 6.68
CA VAL A 138 3.80 14.69 6.47
C VAL A 138 4.48 13.86 5.38
N LEU A 139 4.79 12.61 5.70
CA LEU A 139 5.23 11.61 4.73
C LEU A 139 4.04 10.72 4.39
N PHE A 140 3.60 10.75 3.13
CA PHE A 140 2.52 9.92 2.62
C PHE A 140 3.11 8.74 1.85
N TYR A 141 3.03 7.56 2.44
CA TYR A 141 3.63 6.33 1.94
C TYR A 141 2.65 5.48 1.13
N ILE A 142 3.06 5.13 -0.09
CA ILE A 142 2.34 4.29 -1.03
C ILE A 142 3.09 2.96 -1.16
N HIS A 143 2.44 1.85 -0.81
CA HIS A 143 3.08 0.54 -0.83
C HIS A 143 3.35 0.01 -2.25
N GLY A 144 4.41 -0.79 -2.37
CA GLY A 144 4.73 -1.58 -3.55
C GLY A 144 3.88 -2.85 -3.69
N GLY A 145 4.45 -3.87 -4.33
CA GLY A 145 3.78 -5.15 -4.59
C GLY A 145 3.26 -5.29 -6.03
N SER A 146 3.98 -4.72 -7.00
CA SER A 146 3.70 -4.83 -8.44
C SER A 146 2.23 -4.57 -8.80
N PHE A 147 1.55 -3.61 -8.18
CA PHE A 147 0.10 -3.36 -8.32
C PHE A 147 -0.82 -4.57 -8.04
N SER A 148 -0.28 -5.69 -7.55
CA SER A 148 -0.99 -6.96 -7.43
C SER A 148 -1.20 -7.41 -5.99
N ASN A 149 -0.34 -6.95 -5.09
CA ASN A 149 -0.37 -7.25 -3.67
C ASN A 149 0.17 -6.06 -2.86
N GLY A 150 0.16 -6.21 -1.54
CA GLY A 150 0.62 -5.20 -0.58
C GLY A 150 -0.52 -4.56 0.20
N ASP A 151 -0.15 -3.77 1.19
CA ASP A 151 -1.07 -3.16 2.13
C ASP A 151 -0.43 -1.93 2.81
N GLY A 152 -1.28 -1.10 3.42
CA GLY A 152 -0.89 0.12 4.11
C GLY A 152 -0.49 -0.07 5.57
N ILE A 153 -0.62 -1.25 6.19
CA ILE A 153 -0.43 -1.44 7.65
C ILE A 153 0.81 -2.27 8.02
N SER A 154 1.34 -3.09 7.11
CA SER A 154 2.52 -3.94 7.32
C SER A 154 3.81 -3.14 7.51
N ARG A 155 3.79 -1.84 7.20
CA ARG A 155 4.84 -0.88 7.53
C ARG A 155 4.40 -0.05 8.75
N ASP A 156 4.67 -0.59 9.94
CA ASP A 156 4.39 0.11 11.20
C ASP A 156 5.21 1.42 11.29
N GLY A 157 4.50 2.54 11.37
CA GLY A 157 5.08 3.87 11.48
C GLY A 157 5.59 4.24 12.87
N THR A 158 5.31 3.43 13.89
CA THR A 158 5.53 3.80 15.30
C THR A 158 6.98 4.19 15.57
N GLY A 159 7.94 3.34 15.21
CA GLY A 159 9.37 3.64 15.43
C GLY A 159 9.89 4.81 14.60
N PHE A 160 9.37 4.98 13.38
CA PHE A 160 9.74 6.09 12.50
C PHE A 160 9.27 7.44 13.07
N VAL A 161 8.01 7.52 13.49
CA VAL A 161 7.43 8.73 14.08
C VAL A 161 8.02 9.02 15.46
N ASP A 162 8.39 7.99 16.23
CA ASP A 162 9.08 8.18 17.51
C ASP A 162 10.45 8.85 17.31
N TYR A 163 11.23 8.33 16.36
CA TYR A 163 12.58 8.79 16.05
C TYR A 163 12.64 10.14 15.31
N THR A 164 11.59 10.50 14.57
CA THR A 164 11.55 11.70 13.72
C THR A 164 10.51 12.72 14.19
N ASP A 165 10.54 13.90 13.57
CA ASP A 165 9.50 14.92 13.72
C ASP A 165 8.58 14.96 12.48
N VAL A 166 8.21 13.78 11.97
CA VAL A 166 7.41 13.60 10.76
C VAL A 166 6.18 12.76 11.07
N ILE A 167 5.02 13.15 10.55
CA ILE A 167 3.80 12.32 10.57
C ILE A 167 3.88 11.34 9.42
N LEU A 168 3.65 10.06 9.69
CA LEU A 168 3.51 9.06 8.63
C LEU A 168 2.03 8.82 8.34
N VAL A 169 1.65 8.92 7.07
CA VAL A 169 0.38 8.44 6.56
C VAL A 169 0.67 7.30 5.59
N SER A 170 0.02 6.16 5.74
CA SER A 170 0.11 5.05 4.78
C SER A 170 -1.27 4.68 4.26
N VAL A 171 -1.37 4.19 3.03
CA VAL A 171 -2.66 4.05 2.34
C VAL A 171 -2.84 2.67 1.70
N ASN A 172 -4.06 2.14 1.77
CA ASN A 172 -4.51 1.04 0.91
C ASN A 172 -5.09 1.61 -0.39
N TYR A 173 -4.83 0.96 -1.52
CA TYR A 173 -5.47 1.24 -2.81
C TYR A 173 -5.83 -0.06 -3.52
N ARG A 174 -6.84 -0.05 -4.41
CA ARG A 174 -7.25 -1.26 -5.12
C ARG A 174 -6.16 -1.77 -6.06
N LEU A 175 -6.04 -3.09 -6.13
CA LEU A 175 -4.98 -3.83 -6.82
C LEU A 175 -5.54 -4.71 -7.95
N GLN A 176 -4.65 -5.22 -8.81
CA GLN A 176 -4.96 -6.10 -9.95
C GLN A 176 -6.16 -5.60 -10.76
N LEU A 177 -7.04 -6.52 -11.19
CA LEU A 177 -8.24 -6.22 -11.94
C LEU A 177 -9.20 -5.27 -11.19
N LEU A 178 -9.18 -5.19 -9.86
CA LEU A 178 -10.07 -4.26 -9.14
C LEU A 178 -9.60 -2.80 -9.26
N GLY A 179 -8.28 -2.59 -9.41
CA GLY A 179 -7.67 -1.27 -9.57
C GLY A 179 -7.31 -0.90 -11.00
N PHE A 180 -7.08 -1.87 -11.89
CA PHE A 180 -6.35 -1.67 -13.14
C PHE A 180 -6.93 -2.48 -14.33
N LEU A 181 -8.22 -2.81 -14.32
CA LEU A 181 -8.88 -3.49 -15.46
C LEU A 181 -9.00 -2.63 -16.72
N ASN A 182 -8.84 -1.31 -16.57
CA ASN A 182 -8.55 -0.31 -17.61
C ASN A 182 -9.39 -0.33 -18.88
N SER A 183 -10.38 0.58 -18.95
CA SER A 183 -11.17 0.87 -20.16
C SER A 183 -11.97 -0.30 -20.75
N PHE A 184 -11.99 -1.45 -20.08
CA PHE A 184 -12.75 -2.61 -20.49
C PHE A 184 -14.26 -2.39 -20.37
N LYS A 185 -14.99 -2.43 -21.48
CA LYS A 185 -16.46 -2.34 -21.51
C LYS A 185 -17.03 -1.14 -20.73
N GLY A 186 -16.34 0.00 -20.77
CA GLY A 186 -16.76 1.23 -20.10
C GLY A 186 -16.29 1.39 -18.65
N ILE A 187 -15.50 0.43 -18.13
CA ILE A 187 -14.86 0.55 -16.82
C ILE A 187 -13.79 1.65 -16.88
N PRO A 188 -13.75 2.59 -15.92
CA PRO A 188 -12.71 3.63 -15.88
C PRO A 188 -11.29 3.05 -15.80
N ALA A 189 -10.33 3.78 -16.36
CA ALA A 189 -8.92 3.47 -16.22
C ALA A 189 -8.35 3.91 -14.86
N ASN A 190 -7.25 3.26 -14.46
CA ASN A 190 -6.39 3.64 -13.34
C ASN A 190 -7.13 3.82 -12.01
N ILE A 191 -8.16 3.02 -11.74
CA ILE A 191 -9.00 3.13 -10.55
C ILE A 191 -8.14 3.13 -9.27
N GLY A 192 -7.16 2.23 -9.16
CA GLY A 192 -6.24 2.16 -8.03
C GLY A 192 -5.38 3.42 -7.87
N MET A 193 -5.05 4.13 -8.95
CA MET A 193 -4.35 5.43 -8.84
C MET A 193 -5.29 6.54 -8.38
N PHE A 194 -6.56 6.51 -8.79
CA PHE A 194 -7.56 7.44 -8.28
C PHE A 194 -7.87 7.20 -6.80
N ASP A 195 -7.73 5.98 -6.30
CA ASP A 195 -7.80 5.68 -4.86
C ASP A 195 -6.71 6.43 -4.09
N VAL A 196 -5.45 6.33 -4.55
CA VAL A 196 -4.31 7.08 -3.98
C VAL A 196 -4.53 8.60 -4.08
N LEU A 197 -5.04 9.08 -5.22
CA LEU A 197 -5.33 10.50 -5.40
C LEU A 197 -6.36 11.01 -4.39
N LEU A 198 -7.46 10.27 -4.20
CA LEU A 198 -8.51 10.64 -3.25
C LEU A 198 -8.00 10.60 -1.80
N ALA A 199 -7.14 9.65 -1.46
CA ALA A 199 -6.49 9.61 -0.15
C ALA A 199 -5.57 10.83 0.07
N LEU A 200 -4.86 11.30 -0.96
CA LEU A 200 -4.08 12.54 -0.88
C LEU A 200 -4.97 13.77 -0.70
N GLU A 201 -6.10 13.84 -1.41
CA GLU A 201 -7.09 14.89 -1.21
C GLU A 201 -7.66 14.87 0.21
N TRP A 202 -7.88 13.68 0.78
CA TRP A 202 -8.27 13.51 2.18
C TRP A 202 -7.21 14.07 3.12
N VAL A 203 -5.92 13.76 2.89
CA VAL A 203 -4.80 14.28 3.69
C VAL A 203 -4.76 15.80 3.62
N GLN A 204 -4.87 16.38 2.43
CA GLN A 204 -4.91 17.83 2.24
C GLN A 204 -6.04 18.50 3.04
N LYS A 205 -7.18 17.83 3.15
CA LYS A 205 -8.36 18.36 3.85
C LYS A 205 -8.30 18.18 5.37
N HIS A 206 -7.64 17.13 5.87
CA HIS A 206 -7.82 16.69 7.26
C HIS A 206 -6.55 16.56 8.10
N ILE A 207 -5.35 16.50 7.51
CA ILE A 207 -4.13 16.16 8.26
C ILE A 207 -3.76 17.18 9.34
N GLU A 208 -4.22 18.42 9.21
CA GLU A 208 -4.03 19.45 10.24
C GLU A 208 -4.66 19.06 11.59
N SER A 209 -5.78 18.33 11.58
CA SER A 209 -6.41 17.84 12.81
C SER A 209 -5.54 16.82 13.56
N PHE A 210 -4.60 16.17 12.85
CA PHE A 210 -3.64 15.20 13.38
C PHE A 210 -2.27 15.81 13.71
N GLY A 211 -2.16 17.14 13.60
CA GLY A 211 -0.91 17.88 13.84
C GLY A 211 -0.04 18.09 12.59
N GLY A 212 -0.51 17.69 11.41
CA GLY A 212 0.26 17.79 10.17
C GLY A 212 0.17 19.15 9.48
N ASP A 213 1.18 19.44 8.67
CA ASP A 213 1.26 20.60 7.80
C ASP A 213 0.94 20.19 6.35
N ARG A 214 -0.25 20.55 5.87
CA ARG A 214 -0.71 20.21 4.51
C ARG A 214 0.15 20.81 3.39
N THR A 215 0.96 21.83 3.68
CA THR A 215 1.88 22.45 2.71
C THR A 215 3.22 21.71 2.63
N ARG A 216 3.53 20.88 3.64
CA ARG A 216 4.76 20.07 3.74
C ARG A 216 4.47 18.58 3.64
N VAL A 217 3.69 18.20 2.63
CA VAL A 217 3.41 16.80 2.27
C VAL A 217 4.46 16.31 1.27
N THR A 218 5.14 15.23 1.63
CA THR A 218 6.05 14.47 0.76
C THR A 218 5.43 13.11 0.46
N ILE A 219 5.26 12.76 -0.81
CA ILE A 219 4.82 11.41 -1.17
C ILE A 219 6.04 10.50 -1.35
N MET A 220 5.95 9.27 -0.84
CA MET A 220 7.00 8.28 -0.90
C MET A 220 6.42 6.94 -1.33
N GLY A 221 7.16 6.20 -2.15
CA GLY A 221 6.74 4.87 -2.55
C GLY A 221 7.90 3.99 -2.95
N GLU A 222 7.70 2.70 -2.78
CA GLU A 222 8.65 1.65 -3.14
C GLU A 222 8.05 0.76 -4.25
N SER A 223 8.88 0.31 -5.19
CA SER A 223 8.46 -0.56 -6.31
C SER A 223 7.24 0.03 -7.05
N ALA A 224 6.10 -0.67 -7.12
CA ALA A 224 4.87 -0.16 -7.72
C ALA A 224 4.39 1.16 -7.09
N GLY A 225 4.57 1.34 -5.78
CA GLY A 225 4.32 2.60 -5.11
C GLY A 225 5.26 3.71 -5.58
N GLY A 226 6.53 3.38 -5.84
CA GLY A 226 7.50 4.29 -6.48
C GLY A 226 7.08 4.69 -7.89
N ALA A 227 6.53 3.75 -8.67
CA ALA A 227 5.96 4.05 -9.98
C ALA A 227 4.74 5.00 -9.87
N ILE A 228 3.81 4.74 -8.94
CA ILE A 228 2.67 5.65 -8.65
C ILE A 228 3.19 7.04 -8.28
N VAL A 229 4.21 7.14 -7.41
CA VAL A 229 4.82 8.43 -7.05
C VAL A 229 5.29 9.18 -8.30
N THR A 230 5.94 8.52 -9.25
CA THR A 230 6.40 9.20 -10.48
C THR A 230 5.27 9.59 -11.44
N TYR A 231 4.18 8.81 -11.50
CA TYR A 231 2.97 9.22 -12.22
C TYR A 231 2.33 10.46 -11.58
N LEU A 232 2.17 10.45 -10.26
CA LEU A 232 1.64 11.60 -9.55
C LEU A 232 2.58 12.80 -9.70
N HIS A 233 3.90 12.59 -9.61
CA HIS A 233 4.94 13.62 -9.78
C HIS A 233 4.81 14.35 -11.11
N THR A 234 4.49 13.64 -12.19
CA THR A 234 4.40 14.22 -13.53
C THR A 234 3.01 14.76 -13.87
N SER A 235 1.98 14.44 -13.08
CA SER A 235 0.63 14.87 -13.36
C SER A 235 0.35 16.30 -12.87
N HIS A 236 -0.15 17.16 -13.76
CA HIS A 236 -0.65 18.49 -13.40
C HIS A 236 -1.88 18.43 -12.49
N LEU A 237 -2.61 17.31 -12.47
CA LEU A 237 -3.77 17.10 -11.60
C LEU A 237 -3.38 17.12 -10.11
N THR A 238 -2.12 16.86 -9.78
CA THR A 238 -1.63 16.73 -8.40
C THR A 238 -0.76 17.90 -7.95
N LYS A 239 -0.71 18.99 -8.74
CA LYS A 239 0.21 20.12 -8.54
C LYS A 239 0.16 20.68 -7.12
N ASP A 240 -1.05 20.77 -6.55
CA ASP A 240 -1.28 21.41 -5.24
C ASP A 240 -1.51 20.39 -4.10
N LEU A 241 -1.24 19.10 -4.33
CA LEU A 241 -1.50 18.04 -3.34
C LEU A 241 -0.27 17.63 -2.52
N PHE A 242 0.94 17.95 -2.97
CA PHE A 242 2.18 17.66 -2.25
C PHE A 242 3.34 18.50 -2.78
N SER A 243 4.36 18.71 -1.95
CA SER A 243 5.49 19.61 -2.25
C SER A 243 6.78 18.90 -2.66
N SER A 244 6.94 17.61 -2.35
CA SER A 244 8.10 16.84 -2.81
C SER A 244 7.81 15.33 -2.92
N THR A 245 8.73 14.59 -3.55
CA THR A 245 8.56 13.16 -3.87
C THR A 245 9.79 12.32 -3.57
N ILE A 246 9.55 11.06 -3.16
CA ILE A 246 10.58 10.03 -2.96
C ILE A 246 10.16 8.76 -3.72
N SER A 247 10.94 8.33 -4.71
CA SER A 247 10.68 7.14 -5.52
C SER A 247 11.80 6.12 -5.33
N LEU A 248 11.50 5.02 -4.65
CA LEU A 248 12.46 3.96 -4.36
C LEU A 248 12.20 2.74 -5.24
N SER A 249 13.21 2.28 -5.96
CA SER A 249 13.19 1.00 -6.68
C SER A 249 12.01 0.82 -7.67
N GLY A 250 11.46 1.91 -8.19
CA GLY A 250 10.32 1.86 -9.10
C GLY A 250 9.94 3.20 -9.69
N THR A 251 9.65 3.20 -10.99
CA THR A 251 9.34 4.41 -11.78
C THR A 251 8.29 4.07 -12.85
N MET A 252 7.55 5.08 -13.31
CA MET A 252 6.52 4.92 -14.34
C MET A 252 7.06 4.54 -15.72
N ILE A 253 8.37 4.68 -15.95
CA ILE A 253 9.05 4.26 -17.18
C ILE A 253 9.51 2.80 -17.12
N ALA A 254 9.34 2.12 -15.98
CA ALA A 254 9.63 0.70 -15.89
C ALA A 254 8.69 -0.10 -16.81
N PRO A 255 9.18 -1.14 -17.52
CA PRO A 255 8.37 -1.88 -18.50
C PRO A 255 7.10 -2.51 -17.93
N TRP A 256 7.15 -2.93 -16.67
CA TRP A 256 6.03 -3.54 -15.93
C TRP A 256 5.07 -2.49 -15.36
N ALA A 257 5.44 -1.21 -15.34
CA ALA A 257 4.70 -0.12 -14.71
C ALA A 257 3.78 0.65 -15.66
N PHE A 258 3.62 0.16 -16.90
CA PHE A 258 2.78 0.77 -17.92
C PHE A 258 2.30 -0.30 -18.91
N THR A 259 1.01 -0.29 -19.26
CA THR A 259 0.44 -1.12 -20.32
C THR A 259 -0.39 -0.27 -21.29
N ASN A 260 -1.02 -0.91 -22.26
CA ASN A 260 -2.10 -0.32 -23.06
C ASN A 260 -3.17 -1.39 -23.32
N THR A 261 -4.37 -0.94 -23.67
CA THR A 261 -5.52 -1.83 -23.89
C THR A 261 -5.27 -2.92 -24.93
N ARG A 262 -4.41 -2.66 -25.92
CA ARG A 262 -4.05 -3.64 -26.94
C ARG A 262 -3.16 -4.75 -26.38
N MET A 263 -2.27 -4.46 -25.44
CA MET A 263 -1.45 -5.48 -24.77
C MET A 263 -2.34 -6.40 -23.92
N ASP A 264 -3.23 -5.82 -23.11
CA ASP A 264 -4.15 -6.59 -22.27
C ASP A 264 -5.08 -7.49 -23.11
N GLU A 265 -5.54 -6.99 -24.27
CA GLU A 265 -6.31 -7.75 -25.26
C GLU A 265 -5.48 -8.89 -25.87
N GLN A 266 -4.22 -8.63 -26.23
CA GLN A 266 -3.32 -9.62 -26.83
C GLN A 266 -2.95 -10.75 -25.85
N GLU A 267 -2.88 -10.46 -24.56
CA GLU A 267 -2.63 -11.45 -23.52
C GLU A 267 -3.87 -12.29 -23.18
N GLY A 268 -5.06 -11.90 -23.68
CA GLY A 268 -6.31 -12.63 -23.44
C GLY A 268 -6.83 -12.50 -22.00
N LYS A 269 -6.32 -11.55 -21.21
CA LYS A 269 -6.68 -11.38 -19.80
C LYS A 269 -8.18 -11.11 -19.61
N TRP A 270 -8.79 -10.32 -20.51
CA TRP A 270 -10.22 -10.06 -20.46
C TRP A 270 -11.07 -11.29 -20.77
N ASP A 271 -10.67 -12.13 -21.72
CA ASP A 271 -11.39 -13.37 -22.03
C ASP A 271 -11.30 -14.37 -20.88
N ILE A 272 -10.13 -14.46 -20.24
CA ILE A 272 -9.95 -15.26 -19.03
C ILE A 272 -10.86 -14.76 -17.92
N LEU A 273 -10.88 -13.45 -17.65
CA LEU A 273 -11.78 -12.84 -16.68
C LEU A 273 -13.25 -13.19 -16.96
N LEU A 274 -13.73 -12.97 -18.19
CA LEU A 274 -15.12 -13.24 -18.57
C LEU A 274 -15.49 -14.71 -18.46
N ARG A 275 -14.58 -15.62 -18.80
CA ARG A 275 -14.80 -17.07 -18.67
C ARG A 275 -14.83 -17.50 -17.20
N THR A 276 -13.88 -17.05 -16.40
CA THR A 276 -13.80 -17.41 -14.97
C THR A 276 -15.00 -16.87 -14.19
N THR A 277 -15.51 -15.70 -14.57
CA THR A 277 -16.67 -15.05 -13.92
C THR A 277 -18.03 -15.45 -14.50
N ASN A 278 -18.06 -16.28 -15.56
CA ASN A 278 -19.26 -16.59 -16.34
C ASN A 278 -20.00 -15.35 -16.90
N CYS A 279 -19.28 -14.27 -17.20
CA CYS A 279 -19.82 -13.02 -17.75
C CYS A 279 -19.64 -12.88 -19.27
N SER A 280 -19.22 -13.92 -19.99
CA SER A 280 -18.92 -13.82 -21.43
C SER A 280 -20.12 -13.63 -22.36
N ALA A 281 -21.32 -14.08 -21.97
CA ALA A 281 -22.50 -14.13 -22.82
C ALA A 281 -23.69 -13.28 -22.32
N VAL A 282 -23.42 -12.30 -21.45
CA VAL A 282 -24.47 -11.42 -20.90
C VAL A 282 -24.51 -10.06 -21.62
N PRO A 283 -25.69 -9.41 -21.72
CA PRO A 283 -25.80 -8.08 -22.32
C PRO A 283 -25.06 -6.99 -21.52
N ASP A 284 -25.09 -7.08 -20.20
CA ASP A 284 -24.45 -6.13 -19.29
C ASP A 284 -23.29 -6.80 -18.53
N ILE A 285 -22.11 -6.74 -19.15
CA ILE A 285 -20.88 -7.33 -18.62
C ILE A 285 -20.48 -6.68 -17.29
N LEU A 286 -20.59 -5.35 -17.17
CA LEU A 286 -20.20 -4.64 -15.95
C LEU A 286 -21.10 -5.03 -14.79
N GLN A 287 -22.42 -5.07 -15.00
CA GLN A 287 -23.35 -5.50 -13.97
C GLN A 287 -23.13 -6.96 -13.56
N CYS A 288 -22.80 -7.84 -14.50
CA CYS A 288 -22.41 -9.22 -14.20
C CYS A 288 -21.16 -9.27 -13.33
N LEU A 289 -20.07 -8.59 -13.73
CA LEU A 289 -18.81 -8.56 -12.97
C LEU A 289 -18.99 -7.98 -11.56
N ARG A 290 -19.89 -7.01 -11.36
CA ARG A 290 -20.24 -6.45 -10.04
C ARG A 290 -21.01 -7.42 -9.15
N SER A 291 -21.66 -8.43 -9.72
CA SER A 291 -22.45 -9.43 -8.99
C SER A 291 -21.64 -10.66 -8.55
N VAL A 292 -20.42 -10.82 -9.08
CA VAL A 292 -19.53 -11.94 -8.76
C VAL A 292 -19.09 -11.88 -7.29
N ASN A 293 -18.97 -13.01 -6.61
CA ASN A 293 -18.46 -13.04 -5.24
C ASN A 293 -16.93 -12.82 -5.18
N GLU A 294 -16.39 -12.45 -4.01
CA GLU A 294 -14.95 -12.19 -3.85
C GLU A 294 -14.10 -13.43 -4.19
N SER A 295 -14.56 -14.66 -3.88
CA SER A 295 -13.81 -15.89 -4.18
C SER A 295 -13.59 -16.10 -5.68
N THR A 296 -14.60 -15.87 -6.51
CA THR A 296 -14.47 -16.00 -7.97
C THR A 296 -13.67 -14.84 -8.56
N ILE A 297 -13.66 -13.66 -7.92
CA ILE A 297 -12.73 -12.58 -8.27
C ILE A 297 -11.28 -13.00 -7.99
N LEU A 298 -10.99 -13.62 -6.85
CA LEU A 298 -9.65 -14.18 -6.53
C LEU A 298 -9.23 -15.29 -7.51
N GLU A 299 -10.17 -16.15 -7.93
CA GLU A 299 -9.93 -17.14 -8.98
C GLU A 299 -9.58 -16.47 -10.32
N ALA A 300 -10.29 -15.40 -10.70
CA ALA A 300 -10.00 -14.65 -11.91
C ALA A 300 -8.64 -13.93 -11.85
N MET A 301 -8.30 -13.35 -10.69
CA MET A 301 -6.97 -12.79 -10.40
C MET A 301 -5.89 -13.86 -10.60
N SER A 302 -6.06 -15.04 -10.00
CA SER A 302 -5.12 -16.16 -10.14
C SER A 302 -4.98 -16.65 -11.58
N ALA A 303 -6.10 -16.74 -12.31
CA ALA A 303 -6.12 -17.22 -13.69
C ALA A 303 -5.49 -16.23 -14.66
N THR A 304 -5.70 -14.92 -14.47
CA THR A 304 -5.08 -13.88 -15.31
C THR A 304 -3.58 -13.76 -15.05
N ALA A 305 -3.13 -14.05 -13.83
CA ALA A 305 -1.70 -14.10 -13.53
C ALA A 305 -0.94 -15.24 -14.24
N GLN A 306 -1.64 -16.30 -14.69
CA GLN A 306 -0.99 -17.42 -15.41
C GLN A 306 -0.54 -17.07 -16.84
N VAL A 307 -1.03 -15.95 -17.39
CA VAL A 307 -0.64 -15.48 -18.73
C VAL A 307 0.31 -14.30 -18.68
N ASP A 308 0.69 -13.85 -17.47
CA ASP A 308 1.73 -12.84 -17.28
C ASP A 308 3.07 -13.36 -17.81
N LYS A 309 3.77 -12.52 -18.57
CA LYS A 309 5.01 -12.91 -19.25
C LYS A 309 6.19 -12.96 -18.28
N TYR A 310 6.17 -12.11 -17.25
CA TYR A 310 7.19 -12.03 -16.21
C TYR A 310 6.55 -12.05 -14.81
N PRO A 311 7.26 -12.52 -13.75
CA PRO A 311 6.71 -12.65 -12.40
C PRO A 311 6.22 -11.36 -11.74
N ILE A 312 6.65 -10.20 -12.26
CA ILE A 312 6.24 -8.87 -11.77
C ILE A 312 5.24 -8.18 -12.71
N ASP A 313 4.90 -8.80 -13.84
CA ASP A 313 3.86 -8.29 -14.71
C ASP A 313 2.50 -8.47 -14.03
N THR A 314 1.59 -7.55 -14.33
CA THR A 314 0.19 -7.64 -13.92
C THR A 314 -0.63 -6.62 -14.72
N TRP A 315 -1.83 -6.31 -14.23
CA TRP A 315 -2.59 -5.13 -14.61
C TRP A 315 -1.87 -3.84 -14.18
N ALA A 316 -1.36 -3.08 -15.16
CA ALA A 316 -0.59 -1.86 -14.93
C ALA A 316 -1.38 -0.60 -15.30
N PRO A 317 -0.92 0.61 -14.92
CA PRO A 317 -1.50 1.87 -15.39
C PRO A 317 -1.52 2.02 -16.92
N ILE A 318 -2.51 2.76 -17.44
CA ILE A 318 -2.61 3.17 -18.85
C ILE A 318 -2.77 4.69 -19.00
N ILE A 319 -2.67 5.20 -20.22
CA ILE A 319 -3.02 6.60 -20.54
C ILE A 319 -4.54 6.76 -20.42
N ASP A 320 -4.99 7.59 -19.47
CA ASP A 320 -6.41 7.85 -19.22
C ASP A 320 -6.85 9.26 -19.64
N GLY A 321 -5.91 10.11 -20.06
CA GLY A 321 -6.18 11.49 -20.48
C GLY A 321 -6.48 12.45 -19.33
N LEU A 322 -6.43 12.01 -18.07
CA LEU A 322 -6.72 12.80 -16.88
C LEU A 322 -5.52 12.85 -15.93
N LEU A 323 -5.20 11.70 -15.31
CA LEU A 323 -4.06 11.58 -14.41
C LEU A 323 -2.79 11.28 -15.21
N VAL A 324 -2.91 10.38 -16.20
CA VAL A 324 -1.85 9.98 -17.13
C VAL A 324 -2.25 10.49 -18.51
N THR A 325 -1.72 11.64 -18.91
CA THR A 325 -2.14 12.35 -20.12
C THR A 325 -1.35 11.96 -21.37
N THR A 326 -0.16 11.40 -21.20
CA THR A 326 0.73 10.97 -22.29
C THR A 326 1.56 9.76 -21.86
N SER A 327 2.38 9.22 -22.76
CA SER A 327 3.26 8.10 -22.39
C SER A 327 4.29 8.55 -21.35
N PRO A 328 4.65 7.68 -20.38
CA PRO A 328 5.63 8.01 -19.34
C PRO A 328 6.95 8.58 -19.85
N HIS A 329 7.45 8.06 -20.98
CA HIS A 329 8.66 8.55 -21.62
C HIS A 329 8.51 9.99 -22.12
N ILE A 330 7.38 10.32 -22.75
CA ILE A 330 7.12 11.68 -23.25
C ILE A 330 6.95 12.65 -22.07
N ALA A 331 6.21 12.25 -21.03
CA ALA A 331 6.02 13.08 -19.84
C ALA A 331 7.36 13.50 -19.21
N PHE A 332 8.31 12.56 -19.07
CA PHE A 332 9.64 12.89 -18.54
C PHE A 332 10.50 13.72 -19.51
N THR A 333 10.60 13.31 -20.78
CA THR A 333 11.52 13.95 -21.74
C THR A 333 11.10 15.36 -22.14
N THR A 334 9.80 15.65 -22.14
CA THR A 334 9.29 17.01 -22.44
C THR A 334 9.44 17.98 -21.27
N GLY A 335 9.56 17.47 -20.03
CA GLY A 335 9.63 18.31 -18.84
C GLY A 335 8.31 19.06 -18.53
N ASP A 336 7.20 18.73 -19.19
CA ASP A 336 5.90 19.38 -18.97
C ASP A 336 5.18 18.78 -17.76
N PHE A 337 5.72 19.06 -16.58
CA PHE A 337 5.12 18.68 -15.31
C PHE A 337 5.45 19.70 -14.19
N PRO A 338 4.69 19.70 -13.08
CA PRO A 338 4.96 20.59 -11.95
C PRO A 338 6.39 20.48 -11.44
N ASN A 339 7.09 21.62 -11.33
CA ASN A 339 8.45 21.66 -10.79
C ASN A 339 8.43 21.42 -9.26
N ARG A 340 8.93 20.25 -8.83
CA ARG A 340 9.06 19.88 -7.42
C ARG A 340 10.23 18.94 -7.20
N PRO A 341 10.85 18.91 -6.01
CA PRO A 341 11.96 18.02 -5.73
C PRO A 341 11.57 16.53 -5.83
N LEU A 342 12.47 15.75 -6.43
CA LEU A 342 12.43 14.30 -6.50
C LEU A 342 13.72 13.73 -5.92
N LEU A 343 13.59 12.89 -4.90
CA LEU A 343 14.65 11.98 -4.47
C LEU A 343 14.33 10.59 -5.01
N SER A 344 15.30 9.93 -5.64
CA SER A 344 15.13 8.57 -6.12
C SER A 344 16.35 7.73 -5.81
N GLY A 345 16.16 6.42 -5.68
CA GLY A 345 17.22 5.47 -5.40
C GLY A 345 16.81 4.04 -5.73
N ALA A 346 17.80 3.18 -5.83
CA ALA A 346 17.65 1.74 -6.03
C ALA A 346 18.55 1.01 -5.02
N VAL A 347 18.24 -0.26 -4.73
CA VAL A 347 19.13 -1.11 -3.96
C VAL A 347 20.21 -1.71 -4.86
N GLN A 348 21.29 -2.23 -4.26
CA GLN A 348 22.43 -2.77 -4.99
C GLN A 348 22.05 -3.96 -5.91
N ASP A 349 21.10 -4.80 -5.49
CA ASP A 349 20.78 -6.08 -6.13
C ASP A 349 19.27 -6.24 -6.42
N GLU A 350 18.64 -5.27 -7.08
CA GLU A 350 17.18 -5.24 -7.41
C GLU A 350 16.65 -6.56 -8.03
N GLY A 351 17.40 -7.11 -8.99
CA GLY A 351 16.97 -8.27 -9.77
C GLY A 351 17.08 -9.61 -9.04
N SER A 352 17.72 -9.65 -7.86
CA SER A 352 18.05 -10.91 -7.18
C SER A 352 16.80 -11.67 -6.74
N ALA A 353 15.87 -11.00 -6.05
CA ALA A 353 14.60 -11.59 -5.61
C ALA A 353 13.72 -12.01 -6.81
N ILE A 354 13.68 -11.18 -7.85
CA ILE A 354 12.92 -11.47 -9.08
C ILE A 354 13.49 -12.71 -9.78
N ALA A 355 14.82 -12.83 -9.88
CA ALA A 355 15.49 -13.97 -10.48
C ALA A 355 15.22 -15.30 -9.73
N VAL A 356 15.09 -15.26 -8.39
CA VAL A 356 14.64 -16.43 -7.62
C VAL A 356 13.21 -16.83 -7.99
N GLY A 357 12.31 -15.85 -8.14
CA GLY A 357 10.95 -16.08 -8.63
C GLY A 357 10.92 -16.73 -10.02
N PHE A 358 11.71 -16.22 -10.96
CA PHE A 358 11.88 -16.81 -12.29
C PHE A 358 12.39 -18.24 -12.23
N ALA A 359 13.42 -18.51 -11.42
CA ALA A 359 13.97 -19.83 -11.27
C ALA A 359 12.92 -20.83 -10.77
N ALA A 360 12.10 -20.44 -9.78
CA ALA A 360 11.01 -21.28 -9.28
C ALA A 360 9.97 -21.61 -10.37
N VAL A 361 9.57 -20.62 -11.19
CA VAL A 361 8.61 -20.81 -12.29
C VAL A 361 9.18 -21.76 -13.37
N GLU A 362 10.47 -21.66 -13.66
CA GLU A 362 11.16 -22.50 -14.64
C GLU A 362 11.61 -23.86 -14.07
N GLY A 363 11.27 -24.18 -12.81
CA GLY A 363 11.65 -25.43 -12.15
C GLY A 363 13.15 -25.54 -11.84
N VAL A 364 13.86 -24.41 -11.83
CA VAL A 364 15.27 -24.30 -11.44
C VAL A 364 15.37 -24.15 -9.93
N ASN A 365 16.01 -25.12 -9.27
CA ASN A 365 16.23 -25.08 -7.82
C ASN A 365 17.51 -24.31 -7.50
N ILE A 366 17.38 -23.11 -6.92
CA ILE A 366 18.53 -22.35 -6.40
C ILE A 366 18.81 -22.85 -4.98
N SER A 367 19.94 -23.54 -4.80
CA SER A 367 20.35 -24.04 -3.48
C SER A 367 20.79 -22.88 -2.58
N THR A 368 20.07 -22.65 -1.49
CA THR A 368 20.42 -21.64 -0.47
C THR A 368 21.32 -22.20 0.64
N ASP A 369 21.69 -23.48 0.59
CA ASP A 369 22.08 -24.25 1.77
C ASP A 369 23.57 -24.26 2.15
N ALA A 370 24.45 -23.42 1.58
CA ALA A 370 25.85 -23.41 2.06
C ALA A 370 26.63 -22.10 2.04
N ASN A 371 26.26 -21.10 1.24
CA ASN A 371 26.87 -19.77 1.32
C ASN A 371 25.94 -18.77 0.63
N ILE A 372 25.49 -17.75 1.36
CA ILE A 372 24.69 -16.64 0.81
C ILE A 372 25.41 -16.03 -0.41
N LEU A 373 26.75 -15.99 -0.40
CA LEU A 373 27.58 -15.51 -1.52
C LEU A 373 27.50 -16.42 -2.77
N GLU A 374 27.43 -17.73 -2.60
CA GLU A 374 27.37 -18.70 -3.72
C GLU A 374 25.96 -18.71 -4.35
N GLY A 375 24.92 -18.53 -3.54
CA GLY A 375 23.56 -18.27 -4.02
C GLY A 375 23.45 -16.94 -4.77
N ILE A 376 24.11 -15.88 -4.28
CA ILE A 376 24.20 -14.58 -4.98
C ILE A 376 24.91 -14.73 -6.32
N GLU A 377 26.02 -15.46 -6.41
CA GLU A 377 26.71 -15.69 -7.69
C GLU A 377 25.85 -16.50 -8.67
N GLN A 378 25.14 -17.54 -8.23
CA GLN A 378 24.21 -18.31 -9.07
C GLN A 378 23.05 -17.43 -9.58
N VAL A 379 22.47 -16.61 -8.72
CA VAL A 379 21.43 -15.64 -9.09
C VAL A 379 21.98 -14.60 -10.08
N ARG A 380 23.22 -14.14 -9.87
CA ARG A 380 23.91 -13.20 -10.75
C ARG A 380 24.25 -13.81 -12.10
N GLU A 381 24.62 -15.08 -12.16
CA GLU A 381 24.81 -15.80 -13.42
C GLU A 381 23.48 -16.01 -14.17
N LEU A 382 22.38 -16.30 -13.46
CA LEU A 382 21.05 -16.38 -14.09
C LEU A 382 20.58 -15.00 -14.59
N SER A 383 20.86 -13.91 -13.88
CA SER A 383 20.46 -12.57 -14.32
C SER A 383 21.36 -12.00 -15.43
N ILE A 384 22.65 -12.36 -15.47
CA ILE A 384 23.61 -11.86 -16.47
C ILE A 384 23.70 -12.77 -17.70
N ASN A 385 23.77 -14.10 -17.54
CA ASN A 385 24.11 -15.06 -18.60
C ASN A 385 22.93 -15.88 -19.16
N HIS A 386 21.73 -15.82 -18.56
CA HIS A 386 20.59 -16.58 -19.09
C HIS A 386 20.12 -16.02 -20.44
N ARG A 387 19.67 -16.92 -21.33
CA ARG A 387 19.10 -16.65 -22.67
C ARG A 387 18.12 -15.47 -22.77
N LEU A 388 17.55 -14.99 -21.67
CA LEU A 388 16.70 -13.80 -21.60
C LEU A 388 17.44 -12.50 -21.98
N ASN A 389 18.73 -12.37 -21.65
CA ASN A 389 19.56 -11.22 -22.09
C ASN A 389 20.01 -11.32 -23.55
N LYS A 390 20.04 -12.53 -24.14
CA LYS A 390 20.60 -12.72 -25.49
C LYS A 390 19.65 -12.28 -26.61
N ASN A 391 18.34 -12.20 -26.36
CA ASN A 391 17.37 -11.84 -27.41
C ASN A 391 16.50 -10.61 -27.14
N VAL A 392 16.49 -10.04 -25.92
CA VAL A 392 15.79 -8.78 -25.64
C VAL A 392 16.59 -7.94 -24.65
N THR A 393 17.67 -7.33 -25.12
CA THR A 393 18.16 -6.10 -24.48
C THR A 393 17.18 -5.00 -24.86
N MET A 394 16.51 -4.38 -23.89
CA MET A 394 15.86 -3.10 -24.16
C MET A 394 16.93 -2.12 -24.68
N PRO A 395 16.65 -1.32 -25.71
CA PRO A 395 17.64 -0.40 -26.29
C PRO A 395 18.35 0.48 -25.24
N CYS A 396 17.63 0.91 -24.21
CA CYS A 396 18.14 1.72 -23.09
C CYS A 396 19.16 1.04 -22.17
N MET A 397 19.33 -0.28 -22.26
CA MET A 397 20.30 -1.03 -21.45
C MET A 397 21.60 -1.33 -22.22
N ARG A 398 21.67 -1.00 -23.52
CA ARG A 398 22.83 -1.32 -24.37
C ARG A 398 23.98 -0.32 -24.23
N ASP A 399 23.71 0.86 -23.69
CA ASP A 399 24.66 1.96 -23.59
C ASP A 399 24.80 2.51 -22.16
N ASN A 400 24.48 1.69 -21.15
CA ASN A 400 24.47 2.12 -19.75
C ASN A 400 23.56 3.33 -19.45
N GLY A 401 22.55 3.60 -20.28
CA GLY A 401 21.62 4.72 -20.07
C GLY A 401 22.09 6.04 -20.68
N ASP A 402 23.15 6.05 -21.49
CA ASP A 402 23.67 7.26 -22.13
C ASP A 402 22.65 7.91 -23.10
N THR A 403 21.79 7.14 -23.78
CA THR A 403 20.70 7.67 -24.63
C THR A 403 19.53 8.25 -23.86
N LEU A 404 19.44 8.03 -22.54
CA LEU A 404 18.43 8.65 -21.68
C LEU A 404 18.87 10.05 -21.19
N LEU A 405 20.14 10.41 -21.39
CA LEU A 405 20.77 11.68 -20.99
C LEU A 405 20.94 12.69 -22.14
N GLN A 406 20.57 12.33 -23.38
CA GLN A 406 20.50 13.23 -24.54
C GLN A 406 19.05 13.58 -24.84
#